data_AF-F4WZE4-F1
#
_entry.id   AF-F4WZE4-F1
#
_cell.length_a   1.000
_cell.length_b   1.000
_cell.length_c   1.000
_cell.angle_alpha   90.00
_cell.angle_beta   90.00
_cell.angle_gamma   90.00
#
_symmetry.space_group_name_H-M   'P 1'
#
loop_
_entity.id
_entity.type
_entity.pdbx_description
1 polymer ?
#
loop_
_entity_poly.entity_id
_entity_poly.type
_entity_poly.pdbx_seq_one_letter_code
_entity_poly.pdbx_strand_id
1 'polypeptide(L)'
;MHTLYAMNSNILPQDTLNSPTALKEYLLTKGVPHEVLKILQDEFVDGEAFLSLTETDLKELKIKTGPRKRLLNLINAAKATNCFIVNGPIYGVQNNIPTIASTAGNEIVQVEQPKNSTIDDINNVQNVPILLHPQNINIQQPNDAENKLNVRAWIEAYDAKHTRKISLLSVLDSGIVGNTDRQEFIRIVCAEIVKLSNDMYPSSQLKTELAKEIVNAFPKLRSSHSPEGYEHFYDKTTNSGFIQYRFQNMRVKLNPTKKKRASTKPAIKKINVKRQRSQFVKQEYLDEEVFQEKCCELIFKIPSDSNKPSIIQLLDETRPNRQRSIKNSEQMTIDDIFRLYPKLKDYNGEMIHREFISMFPNNDTFLRKFSSYYVPRILKFCHMKKEYLLQKVDDFDDDNFKALILLPELLPSPNYAKTKTSREDNSKGVKIKASNFSLKQIPNRNLLQFIHTMEDLLVNNEEDETLSQKPKNIQPFLVCFVIGQTKEGQFYIKTDENLISVGDDPIIAFDILVKLHYCFDVQFASDLLTFYDFITGCIMGLNIPGASCRALHTTLCNITL
;
A
#
# COMPACT_ATOMS: atom_id res chain seq x y z
N MET A 1 -41.67 -0.68 -34.79
CA MET A 1 -40.64 -1.56 -34.18
C MET A 1 -39.86 -0.91 -33.04
N HIS A 2 -39.44 0.36 -33.14
CA HIS A 2 -38.57 0.99 -32.11
C HIS A 2 -39.05 0.89 -30.64
N THR A 3 -40.36 0.94 -30.37
CA THR A 3 -40.90 0.93 -29.00
C THR A 3 -40.77 -0.40 -28.25
N LEU A 4 -40.65 -1.56 -28.93
CA LEU A 4 -40.47 -2.85 -28.23
C LEU A 4 -39.02 -3.08 -27.77
N TYR A 5 -38.03 -2.51 -28.46
CA TYR A 5 -36.62 -2.74 -28.12
C TYR A 5 -36.20 -2.06 -26.81
N ALA A 6 -36.84 -0.93 -26.45
CA ALA A 6 -36.54 -0.20 -25.22
C ALA A 6 -36.99 -0.90 -23.93
N MET A 7 -38.01 -1.76 -23.97
CA MET A 7 -38.53 -2.41 -22.77
C MET A 7 -37.60 -3.51 -22.23
N ASN A 8 -36.83 -4.18 -23.09
CA ASN A 8 -35.96 -5.30 -22.71
C ASN A 8 -34.46 -4.95 -22.55
N SER A 9 -34.02 -3.74 -22.89
CA SER A 9 -32.65 -3.29 -22.58
C SER A 9 -32.50 -2.93 -21.10
N ASN A 10 -31.44 -3.40 -20.45
CA ASN A 10 -31.07 -2.97 -19.08
C ASN A 10 -30.21 -1.69 -19.06
N ILE A 11 -30.08 -1.04 -20.21
CA ILE A 11 -29.51 0.29 -20.38
C ILE A 11 -30.43 1.30 -19.69
N LEU A 12 -29.84 2.20 -18.91
CA LEU A 12 -30.55 3.31 -18.27
C LEU A 12 -30.80 4.42 -19.30
N PRO A 13 -32.06 4.86 -19.54
CA PRO A 13 -32.35 5.85 -20.57
C PRO A 13 -31.79 7.24 -20.24
N GLN A 14 -31.36 7.94 -21.28
CA GLN A 14 -30.58 9.17 -21.19
C GLN A 14 -31.31 10.32 -20.48
N ASP A 15 -32.63 10.38 -20.65
CA ASP A 15 -33.58 11.30 -20.02
C ASP A 15 -33.78 11.06 -18.52
N THR A 16 -33.41 9.90 -17.99
CA THR A 16 -33.51 9.60 -16.55
C THR A 16 -32.39 10.20 -15.72
N LEU A 17 -31.22 10.50 -16.31
CA LEU A 17 -30.01 10.85 -15.56
C LEU A 17 -30.20 12.05 -14.64
N ASN A 18 -30.92 13.08 -15.10
CA ASN A 18 -31.18 14.31 -14.35
C ASN A 18 -32.67 14.45 -13.98
N SER A 19 -33.42 13.35 -13.91
CA SER A 19 -34.88 13.37 -13.72
C SER A 19 -35.37 12.19 -12.87
N PRO A 20 -35.63 12.40 -11.57
CA PRO A 20 -36.22 11.39 -10.68
C PRO A 20 -37.58 10.88 -11.18
N THR A 21 -38.34 11.72 -11.90
CA THR A 21 -39.63 11.34 -12.49
C THR A 21 -39.45 10.38 -13.67
N ALA A 22 -38.53 10.66 -14.60
CA ALA A 22 -38.25 9.75 -15.71
C ALA A 22 -37.58 8.44 -15.23
N LEU A 23 -36.68 8.51 -14.22
CA LEU A 23 -36.15 7.32 -13.57
C LEU A 23 -37.28 6.45 -12.97
N LYS A 24 -38.22 7.08 -12.25
CA LYS A 24 -39.37 6.39 -11.67
C LYS A 24 -40.21 5.66 -12.72
N GLU A 25 -40.47 6.29 -13.86
CA GLU A 25 -41.21 5.68 -14.96
C GLU A 25 -40.43 4.52 -15.59
N TYR A 26 -39.13 4.68 -15.85
CA TYR A 26 -38.27 3.59 -16.31
C TYR A 26 -38.25 2.40 -15.33
N LEU A 27 -38.00 2.64 -14.04
CA LEU A 27 -37.94 1.59 -13.03
C LEU A 27 -39.30 0.90 -12.79
N LEU A 28 -40.41 1.60 -13.06
CA LEU A 28 -41.74 0.98 -13.11
C LEU A 28 -41.84 -0.05 -14.24
N THR A 29 -41.32 0.24 -15.44
CA THR A 29 -41.25 -0.76 -16.54
C THR A 29 -40.38 -1.97 -16.18
N LYS A 30 -39.39 -1.78 -15.29
CA LYS A 30 -38.55 -2.86 -14.73
C LYS A 30 -39.16 -3.56 -13.51
N GLY A 31 -40.44 -3.31 -13.21
CA GLY A 31 -41.19 -3.99 -12.16
C GLY A 31 -40.70 -3.68 -10.75
N VAL A 32 -40.19 -2.47 -10.50
CA VAL A 32 -39.93 -1.98 -9.14
C VAL A 32 -41.27 -1.56 -8.51
N PRO A 33 -41.61 -2.00 -7.27
CA PRO A 33 -42.89 -1.66 -6.65
C PRO A 33 -43.08 -0.16 -6.40
N HIS A 34 -44.31 0.35 -6.58
CA HIS A 34 -44.64 1.76 -6.38
C HIS A 34 -44.24 2.32 -5.00
N GLU A 35 -44.31 1.53 -3.92
CA GLU A 35 -43.82 1.93 -2.58
C GLU A 35 -42.34 2.34 -2.61
N VAL A 36 -41.52 1.58 -3.32
CA VAL A 36 -40.07 1.77 -3.40
C VAL A 36 -39.72 2.88 -4.39
N LEU A 37 -40.47 2.98 -5.49
CA LEU A 37 -40.38 4.11 -6.42
C LEU A 37 -40.74 5.44 -5.75
N LYS A 38 -41.68 5.43 -4.80
CA LYS A 38 -42.01 6.64 -4.03
C LYS A 38 -40.84 7.03 -3.12
N ILE A 39 -40.23 6.09 -2.39
CA ILE A 39 -39.04 6.37 -1.55
C ILE A 39 -37.92 6.99 -2.40
N LEU A 40 -37.62 6.43 -3.57
CA LEU A 40 -36.57 6.98 -4.45
C LEU A 40 -36.93 8.37 -4.99
N GLN A 41 -38.20 8.66 -5.29
CA GLN A 41 -38.63 9.98 -5.76
C GLN A 41 -38.71 11.04 -4.64
N ASP A 42 -39.18 10.66 -3.45
CA ASP A 42 -39.26 11.53 -2.27
C ASP A 42 -37.85 11.97 -1.82
N GLU A 43 -36.83 11.13 -2.05
CA GLU A 43 -35.40 11.40 -1.79
C GLU A 43 -34.65 11.94 -3.03
N PHE A 44 -35.39 12.40 -4.06
CA PHE A 44 -34.85 13.03 -5.28
C PHE A 44 -33.80 12.21 -6.07
N VAL A 45 -33.85 10.87 -5.99
CA VAL A 45 -32.92 10.01 -6.72
C VAL A 45 -33.18 10.07 -8.22
N ASP A 46 -32.26 10.66 -8.98
CA ASP A 46 -32.19 10.64 -10.43
C ASP A 46 -31.32 9.48 -10.95
N GLY A 47 -31.14 9.37 -12.27
CA GLY A 47 -30.42 8.26 -12.88
C GLY A 47 -28.92 8.22 -12.54
N GLU A 48 -28.26 9.36 -12.33
CA GLU A 48 -26.86 9.38 -11.87
C GLU A 48 -26.76 8.94 -10.40
N ALA A 49 -27.58 9.52 -9.52
CA ALA A 49 -27.67 9.12 -8.13
C ALA A 49 -28.02 7.62 -8.00
N PHE A 50 -28.96 7.12 -8.79
CA PHE A 50 -29.35 5.71 -8.82
C PHE A 50 -28.19 4.77 -9.15
N LEU A 51 -27.33 5.15 -10.11
CA LEU A 51 -26.14 4.36 -10.41
C LEU A 51 -25.12 4.39 -9.26
N SER A 52 -25.09 5.42 -8.41
CA SER A 52 -24.18 5.47 -7.26
C SER A 52 -24.58 4.52 -6.11
N LEU A 53 -25.88 4.23 -5.94
CA LEU A 53 -26.44 3.51 -4.79
C LEU A 53 -25.83 2.13 -4.52
N THR A 54 -25.55 1.86 -3.26
CA THR A 54 -25.00 0.61 -2.70
C THR A 54 -26.05 -0.16 -1.88
N GLU A 55 -25.73 -1.36 -1.39
CA GLU A 55 -26.65 -2.07 -0.47
C GLU A 55 -26.77 -1.37 0.90
N THR A 56 -25.83 -0.51 1.28
CA THR A 56 -25.90 0.25 2.55
C THR A 56 -26.95 1.34 2.44
N ASP A 57 -26.87 2.17 1.40
CA ASP A 57 -27.79 3.30 1.18
C ASP A 57 -29.23 2.78 1.00
N LEU A 58 -29.41 1.68 0.26
CA LEU A 58 -30.71 1.02 0.11
C LEU A 58 -31.21 0.34 1.42
N LYS A 59 -30.38 0.13 2.45
CA LYS A 59 -30.83 -0.26 3.80
C LYS A 59 -31.23 0.97 4.63
N GLU A 60 -30.52 2.07 4.49
CA GLU A 60 -30.79 3.34 5.20
C GLU A 60 -32.10 3.99 4.68
N LEU A 61 -32.37 3.89 3.37
CA LEU A 61 -33.67 4.12 2.73
C LEU A 61 -34.77 3.11 3.15
N LYS A 62 -34.50 2.21 4.09
CA LYS A 62 -35.43 1.21 4.68
C LYS A 62 -36.05 0.24 3.65
N ILE A 63 -35.42 0.08 2.47
CA ILE A 63 -35.96 -0.77 1.40
C ILE A 63 -35.82 -2.25 1.76
N LYS A 64 -36.96 -2.95 1.79
CA LYS A 64 -37.08 -4.39 2.11
C LYS A 64 -36.17 -5.22 1.20
N THR A 65 -35.63 -6.32 1.74
CA THR A 65 -34.56 -7.13 1.10
C THR A 65 -34.87 -7.63 -0.31
N GLY A 66 -36.14 -7.96 -0.62
CA GLY A 66 -36.55 -8.38 -1.96
C GLY A 66 -36.37 -7.28 -3.01
N PRO A 67 -37.11 -6.15 -2.92
CA PRO A 67 -36.90 -4.99 -3.79
C PRO A 67 -35.46 -4.46 -3.79
N ARG A 68 -34.77 -4.43 -2.64
CA ARG A 68 -33.36 -4.01 -2.56
C ARG A 68 -32.45 -4.84 -3.47
N LYS A 69 -32.59 -6.17 -3.48
CA LYS A 69 -31.86 -7.04 -4.42
C LYS A 69 -32.25 -6.81 -5.89
N ARG A 70 -33.51 -6.48 -6.19
CA ARG A 70 -33.94 -6.12 -7.56
C ARG A 70 -33.28 -4.83 -8.03
N LEU A 71 -33.23 -3.79 -7.18
CA LEU A 71 -32.55 -2.52 -7.51
C LEU A 71 -31.05 -2.72 -7.76
N LEU A 72 -30.35 -3.45 -6.88
CA LEU A 72 -28.92 -3.74 -7.06
C LEU A 72 -28.63 -4.50 -8.36
N ASN A 73 -29.49 -5.47 -8.73
CA ASN A 73 -29.34 -6.16 -10.01
C ASN A 73 -29.56 -5.24 -11.21
N LEU A 74 -30.50 -4.28 -11.14
CA LEU A 74 -30.70 -3.27 -12.19
C LEU A 74 -29.51 -2.29 -12.28
N ILE A 75 -29.02 -1.78 -11.15
CA ILE A 75 -27.84 -0.92 -11.07
C ILE A 75 -26.61 -1.62 -11.66
N ASN A 76 -26.38 -2.88 -11.30
CA ASN A 76 -25.26 -3.67 -11.81
C ASN A 76 -25.41 -3.99 -13.31
N ALA A 77 -26.63 -4.24 -13.80
CA ALA A 77 -26.87 -4.47 -15.23
C ALA A 77 -26.70 -3.20 -16.09
N ALA A 78 -27.10 -2.03 -15.56
CA ALA A 78 -26.87 -0.73 -16.20
C ALA A 78 -25.37 -0.38 -16.23
N LYS A 79 -24.64 -0.60 -15.11
CA LYS A 79 -23.17 -0.48 -15.08
C LYS A 79 -22.48 -1.42 -16.08
N ALA A 80 -22.92 -2.67 -16.15
CA ALA A 80 -22.34 -3.67 -17.05
C ALA A 80 -22.63 -3.42 -18.55
N THR A 81 -23.51 -2.48 -18.91
CA THR A 81 -23.86 -2.16 -20.30
C THR A 81 -23.19 -0.89 -20.86
N ASN A 82 -22.33 -0.22 -20.07
CA ASN A 82 -21.35 0.78 -20.53
C ASN A 82 -21.89 1.87 -21.50
N CYS A 83 -22.95 2.58 -21.11
CA CYS A 83 -23.35 3.81 -21.81
C CYS A 83 -22.50 5.02 -21.39
N PHE A 84 -21.46 5.30 -22.18
CA PHE A 84 -20.94 6.67 -22.30
C PHE A 84 -21.96 7.53 -23.05
N ILE A 85 -22.14 8.78 -22.63
CA ILE A 85 -22.88 9.79 -23.42
C ILE A 85 -21.87 10.58 -24.25
N VAL A 86 -21.96 10.43 -25.57
CA VAL A 86 -21.39 11.34 -26.56
C VAL A 86 -22.43 11.49 -27.68
N ASN A 87 -22.60 12.70 -28.20
CA ASN A 87 -23.61 13.00 -29.22
C ASN A 87 -23.18 12.44 -30.59
N GLY A 88 -23.92 11.47 -31.15
CA GLY A 88 -23.68 10.95 -32.51
C GLY A 88 -24.33 9.58 -32.77
N PRO A 89 -24.60 9.20 -34.04
CA PRO A 89 -25.35 8.00 -34.38
C PRO A 89 -24.53 6.70 -34.28
N ILE A 90 -25.23 5.60 -34.00
CA ILE A 90 -24.68 4.27 -33.75
C ILE A 90 -24.45 3.50 -35.06
N TYR A 91 -23.27 2.91 -35.22
CA TYR A 91 -23.09 1.65 -35.97
C TYR A 91 -22.83 0.52 -34.96
N GLY A 92 -23.66 -0.51 -34.99
CA GLY A 92 -23.65 -1.59 -33.99
C GLY A 92 -23.00 -2.88 -34.50
N VAL A 93 -22.55 -3.71 -33.56
CA VAL A 93 -22.18 -5.11 -33.81
C VAL A 93 -23.00 -5.99 -32.86
N GLN A 94 -23.73 -6.95 -33.42
CA GLN A 94 -24.45 -7.97 -32.67
C GLN A 94 -23.55 -9.18 -32.40
N ASN A 95 -23.75 -9.87 -31.27
CA ASN A 95 -23.48 -11.31 -31.16
C ASN A 95 -24.38 -11.96 -30.08
N ASN A 96 -24.67 -13.26 -30.24
CA ASN A 96 -25.87 -13.93 -29.74
C ASN A 96 -25.66 -15.48 -29.81
N ILE A 97 -26.46 -16.42 -29.28
CA ILE A 97 -27.80 -16.34 -28.65
C ILE A 97 -27.77 -16.89 -27.18
N PRO A 98 -28.51 -17.91 -26.65
CA PRO A 98 -28.72 -18.02 -25.19
C PRO A 98 -28.22 -19.33 -24.54
N THR A 99 -28.61 -19.58 -23.29
CA THR A 99 -28.92 -20.93 -22.79
C THR A 99 -30.29 -20.90 -22.09
N ILE A 100 -31.15 -21.87 -22.40
CA ILE A 100 -32.53 -21.97 -21.87
C ILE A 100 -32.58 -23.05 -20.79
N ALA A 101 -33.33 -22.82 -19.71
CA ALA A 101 -33.65 -23.85 -18.73
C ALA A 101 -34.96 -24.57 -19.11
N SER A 102 -34.98 -25.91 -18.98
CA SER A 102 -36.20 -26.73 -19.09
C SER A 102 -36.14 -27.93 -18.14
N THR A 103 -37.24 -28.67 -18.03
CA THR A 103 -37.61 -29.44 -16.82
C THR A 103 -37.52 -30.96 -16.96
N ALA A 104 -37.14 -31.60 -15.84
CA ALA A 104 -37.62 -32.90 -15.31
C ALA A 104 -37.67 -34.16 -16.21
N GLY A 105 -37.17 -35.30 -15.68
CA GLY A 105 -37.55 -36.63 -16.18
C GLY A 105 -36.54 -37.77 -15.93
N ASN A 106 -36.88 -38.64 -14.99
CA ASN A 106 -36.64 -40.10 -14.94
C ASN A 106 -35.21 -40.72 -14.96
N GLU A 107 -34.95 -41.43 -13.85
CA GLU A 107 -34.53 -42.86 -13.74
C GLU A 107 -33.10 -43.35 -14.07
N ILE A 108 -32.42 -43.75 -12.97
CA ILE A 108 -31.79 -45.08 -12.71
C ILE A 108 -30.94 -45.74 -13.80
N VAL A 109 -29.62 -45.89 -13.51
CA VAL A 109 -28.89 -47.18 -13.51
C VAL A 109 -27.76 -47.09 -12.46
N GLN A 110 -27.47 -48.19 -11.75
CA GLN A 110 -26.28 -48.36 -10.89
C GLN A 110 -25.13 -49.01 -11.68
N VAL A 111 -23.89 -48.59 -11.42
CA VAL A 111 -22.68 -49.42 -11.64
C VAL A 111 -21.74 -49.19 -10.44
N GLU A 112 -21.08 -50.26 -10.00
CA GLU A 112 -20.33 -50.31 -8.74
C GLU A 112 -18.88 -50.79 -8.96
N GLN A 113 -17.98 -50.48 -8.00
CA GLN A 113 -16.70 -51.18 -7.75
C GLN A 113 -15.59 -51.05 -8.85
N PRO A 114 -14.34 -51.52 -8.61
CA PRO A 114 -13.78 -52.19 -7.42
C PRO A 114 -12.53 -51.51 -6.78
N LYS A 115 -11.96 -52.18 -5.76
CA LYS A 115 -10.64 -51.93 -5.14
C LYS A 115 -9.75 -53.18 -5.29
N ASN A 116 -8.43 -53.01 -5.12
CA ASN A 116 -7.39 -54.07 -5.01
C ASN A 116 -7.16 -54.85 -6.34
N SER A 117 -6.00 -55.42 -6.69
CA SER A 117 -4.58 -55.34 -6.26
C SER A 117 -3.69 -55.87 -7.44
N THR A 118 -2.42 -56.32 -7.40
CA THR A 118 -1.49 -56.77 -6.33
C THR A 118 -0.01 -56.73 -6.79
N ILE A 119 0.88 -56.70 -5.79
CA ILE A 119 2.30 -57.16 -5.66
C ILE A 119 3.00 -57.93 -6.81
N ASP A 120 4.25 -57.54 -7.10
CA ASP A 120 5.50 -58.33 -6.93
C ASP A 120 6.68 -57.32 -6.73
N ASP A 121 7.51 -57.32 -5.67
CA ASP A 121 8.60 -58.25 -5.24
C ASP A 121 9.89 -58.11 -6.11
N ILE A 122 11.15 -58.08 -5.65
CA ILE A 122 11.93 -58.36 -4.40
C ILE A 122 13.03 -57.23 -4.29
N ASN A 123 13.70 -56.76 -3.22
CA ASN A 123 14.29 -57.23 -1.93
C ASN A 123 14.50 -55.99 -0.97
N ASN A 124 15.48 -55.93 -0.05
CA ASN A 124 15.44 -56.38 1.37
C ASN A 124 16.79 -56.08 2.11
N VAL A 125 16.81 -55.25 3.17
CA VAL A 125 17.81 -55.31 4.29
C VAL A 125 17.14 -54.85 5.59
N GLN A 126 17.47 -55.51 6.71
CA GLN A 126 16.82 -55.35 8.02
C GLN A 126 17.44 -54.24 8.90
N ASN A 127 16.63 -53.66 9.80
CA ASN A 127 16.86 -53.82 11.26
C ASN A 127 15.66 -53.30 12.07
N VAL A 128 15.38 -53.96 13.21
CA VAL A 128 14.23 -53.72 14.09
C VAL A 128 14.74 -53.37 15.50
N PRO A 129 14.03 -52.51 16.26
CA PRO A 129 13.52 -53.03 17.53
C PRO A 129 12.12 -52.50 17.94
N ILE A 130 11.24 -53.47 18.26
CA ILE A 130 10.36 -53.53 19.45
C ILE A 130 9.41 -52.33 19.73
N LEU A 131 8.10 -52.59 19.62
CA LEU A 131 7.07 -51.78 20.29
C LEU A 131 7.02 -52.09 21.80
N LEU A 132 6.75 -51.06 22.60
CA LEU A 132 6.08 -51.20 23.89
C LEU A 132 4.82 -50.31 23.90
N HIS A 133 3.76 -50.79 24.55
CA HIS A 133 2.45 -50.12 24.57
C HIS A 133 2.46 -48.87 25.46
N PRO A 134 1.64 -47.85 25.14
CA PRO A 134 1.53 -46.65 25.96
C PRO A 134 0.86 -46.97 27.30
N GLN A 135 1.57 -46.73 28.41
CA GLN A 135 0.96 -46.73 29.74
C GLN A 135 0.26 -45.38 29.99
N ASN A 136 -0.96 -45.43 30.52
CA ASN A 136 -1.71 -44.24 30.93
C ASN A 136 -1.06 -43.59 32.15
N ILE A 137 -0.17 -42.62 31.94
CA ILE A 137 0.26 -41.70 33.00
C ILE A 137 -0.78 -40.58 33.10
N ASN A 138 -1.60 -40.65 34.14
CA ASN A 138 -2.60 -39.63 34.47
C ASN A 138 -1.91 -38.35 34.98
N ILE A 139 -1.41 -37.52 34.06
CA ILE A 139 -0.88 -36.19 34.40
C ILE A 139 -2.08 -35.28 34.71
N GLN A 140 -2.33 -35.09 35.99
CA GLN A 140 -3.31 -34.12 36.49
C GLN A 140 -3.00 -32.74 35.93
N GLN A 141 -4.01 -32.06 35.40
CA GLN A 141 -3.88 -30.67 34.92
C GLN A 141 -3.56 -29.75 36.12
N PRO A 142 -2.45 -29.00 36.10
CA PRO A 142 -2.12 -28.07 37.17
C PRO A 142 -2.91 -26.75 37.00
N ASN A 143 -4.12 -26.71 37.56
CA ASN A 143 -4.93 -25.53 37.89
C ASN A 143 -4.80 -24.29 36.96
N ASP A 144 -5.75 -24.11 36.05
CA ASP A 144 -5.84 -23.01 35.06
C ASP A 144 -6.11 -21.59 35.64
N ALA A 145 -5.36 -21.16 36.67
CA ALA A 145 -5.64 -19.94 37.44
C ALA A 145 -4.61 -18.80 37.26
N GLU A 146 -3.31 -19.08 37.16
CA GLU A 146 -2.28 -18.12 37.64
C GLU A 146 -1.11 -17.82 36.68
N ASN A 147 -1.36 -17.76 35.36
CA ASN A 147 -0.36 -17.25 34.41
C ASN A 147 -0.95 -16.44 33.23
N LYS A 148 -2.04 -15.71 33.48
CA LYS A 148 -2.62 -14.79 32.51
C LYS A 148 -1.66 -13.61 32.27
N LEU A 149 -1.32 -13.35 31.00
CA LEU A 149 -0.55 -12.17 30.62
C LEU A 149 -1.31 -10.91 31.04
N ASN A 150 -0.70 -10.05 31.87
CA ASN A 150 -1.30 -8.78 32.30
C ASN A 150 -0.40 -7.63 31.89
N VAL A 151 -0.52 -7.24 30.61
CA VAL A 151 0.30 -6.18 30.01
C VAL A 151 0.15 -4.86 30.76
N ARG A 152 -1.04 -4.54 31.26
CA ARG A 152 -1.31 -3.25 31.93
C ARG A 152 -0.58 -3.16 33.28
N ALA A 153 -0.69 -4.19 34.12
CA ALA A 153 0.00 -4.25 35.41
C ALA A 153 1.53 -4.21 35.27
N TRP A 154 2.11 -4.74 34.18
CA TRP A 154 3.55 -4.63 33.92
C TRP A 154 4.00 -3.19 33.63
N ILE A 155 3.13 -2.34 33.06
CA ILE A 155 3.43 -0.92 32.82
C ILE A 155 3.20 -0.11 34.10
N GLU A 156 2.13 -0.39 34.85
CA GLU A 156 1.87 0.22 36.17
C GLU A 156 3.04 -0.05 37.13
N ALA A 157 3.52 -1.29 37.21
CA ALA A 157 4.69 -1.67 38.01
C ALA A 157 6.04 -1.17 37.45
N TYR A 158 6.07 -0.66 36.21
CA TYR A 158 7.23 0.01 35.62
C TYR A 158 7.23 1.51 35.95
N ASP A 159 6.13 2.22 35.69
CA ASP A 159 5.97 3.64 35.99
C ASP A 159 6.12 3.92 37.50
N ALA A 160 5.62 3.02 38.37
CA ALA A 160 5.81 3.10 39.82
C ALA A 160 7.30 3.05 40.28
N LYS A 161 8.23 2.73 39.38
CA LYS A 161 9.68 2.65 39.63
C LYS A 161 10.50 3.66 38.81
N HIS A 162 9.88 4.44 37.93
CA HIS A 162 10.57 5.34 37.00
C HIS A 162 9.90 6.72 36.97
N THR A 163 10.57 7.74 37.51
CA THR A 163 10.09 9.12 37.50
C THR A 163 10.14 9.72 36.09
N ARG A 164 8.98 9.77 35.44
CA ARG A 164 8.78 10.29 34.08
C ARG A 164 7.73 11.41 34.10
N LYS A 165 7.95 12.54 33.41
CA LYS A 165 7.06 13.73 33.41
C LYS A 165 5.61 13.40 33.01
N ILE A 166 5.43 12.40 32.15
CA ILE A 166 4.14 11.84 31.73
C ILE A 166 4.31 10.32 31.75
N SER A 167 3.53 9.60 32.55
CA SER A 167 3.67 8.14 32.73
C SER A 167 3.50 7.38 31.41
N LEU A 168 4.20 6.26 31.24
CA LEU A 168 4.07 5.47 30.02
C LEU A 168 2.64 4.95 29.84
N LEU A 169 1.98 4.54 30.94
CA LEU A 169 0.58 4.12 30.95
C LEU A 169 -0.34 5.17 30.30
N SER A 170 -0.23 6.44 30.71
CA SER A 170 -1.05 7.53 30.15
C SER A 170 -0.76 7.81 28.67
N VAL A 171 0.49 7.62 28.23
CA VAL A 171 0.83 7.72 26.79
C VAL A 171 0.18 6.60 25.99
N LEU A 172 0.14 5.37 26.51
CA LEU A 172 -0.49 4.23 25.83
C LEU A 172 -2.02 4.37 25.81
N ASP A 173 -2.65 4.77 26.93
CA ASP A 173 -4.09 5.08 27.01
C ASP A 173 -4.49 6.29 26.15
N SER A 174 -3.58 7.23 25.88
CA SER A 174 -3.84 8.34 24.94
C SER A 174 -4.00 7.86 23.50
N GLY A 175 -3.26 6.81 23.10
CA GLY A 175 -3.10 6.36 21.72
C GLY A 175 -2.05 7.13 20.90
N ILE A 176 -1.51 8.24 21.43
CA ILE A 176 -0.56 9.13 20.72
C ILE A 176 0.89 8.75 21.12
N VAL A 177 1.33 7.57 20.66
CA VAL A 177 2.57 6.92 21.10
C VAL A 177 3.75 7.27 20.18
N GLY A 178 4.79 7.91 20.72
CA GLY A 178 6.02 8.23 19.98
C GLY A 178 6.90 7.02 19.70
N ASN A 179 7.87 7.15 18.78
CA ASN A 179 8.79 6.04 18.45
C ASN A 179 9.70 5.63 19.63
N THR A 180 9.99 6.55 20.55
CA THR A 180 10.68 6.29 21.83
C THR A 180 9.77 5.54 22.79
N ASP A 181 8.58 6.08 23.06
CA ASP A 181 7.54 5.48 23.91
C ASP A 181 7.23 4.03 23.49
N ARG A 182 7.09 3.78 22.17
CA ARG A 182 6.83 2.45 21.60
C ARG A 182 8.01 1.49 21.79
N GLN A 183 9.25 1.96 21.70
CA GLN A 183 10.45 1.14 21.94
C GLN A 183 10.60 0.80 23.42
N GLU A 184 10.27 1.73 24.31
CA GLU A 184 10.25 1.55 25.76
C GLU A 184 9.18 0.53 26.19
N PHE A 185 7.94 0.69 25.71
CA PHE A 185 6.84 -0.24 25.92
C PHE A 185 7.20 -1.67 25.46
N ILE A 186 7.68 -1.82 24.23
CA ILE A 186 8.06 -3.13 23.68
C ILE A 186 9.31 -3.71 24.39
N ARG A 187 10.21 -2.88 24.92
CA ARG A 187 11.32 -3.34 25.78
C ARG A 187 10.81 -3.98 27.07
N ILE A 188 9.78 -3.41 27.70
CA ILE A 188 9.21 -3.88 28.98
C ILE A 188 8.46 -5.21 28.75
N VAL A 189 7.45 -5.24 27.89
CA VAL A 189 6.61 -6.45 27.72
C VAL A 189 7.41 -7.67 27.23
N CYS A 190 8.42 -7.47 26.37
CA CYS A 190 9.32 -8.55 25.97
C CYS A 190 10.31 -8.99 27.08
N ALA A 191 10.59 -8.15 28.08
CA ALA A 191 11.38 -8.56 29.24
C ALA A 191 10.56 -9.42 30.21
N GLU A 192 9.29 -9.05 30.47
CA GLU A 192 8.40 -9.84 31.33
C GLU A 192 8.09 -11.22 30.72
N ILE A 193 7.85 -11.33 29.41
CA ILE A 193 7.72 -12.63 28.71
C ILE A 193 8.95 -13.53 28.89
N VAL A 194 10.17 -12.96 28.91
CA VAL A 194 11.40 -13.74 29.14
C VAL A 194 11.51 -14.22 30.58
N LYS A 195 11.04 -13.43 31.57
CA LYS A 195 10.98 -13.89 32.97
C LYS A 195 9.96 -15.01 33.14
N LEU A 196 8.75 -14.83 32.61
CA LEU A 196 7.63 -15.77 32.76
C LEU A 196 7.88 -17.12 32.06
N SER A 197 8.46 -17.10 30.85
CA SER A 197 8.76 -18.34 30.10
C SER A 197 10.15 -18.92 30.39
N ASN A 198 11.04 -18.17 31.05
CA ASN A 198 12.46 -18.45 31.23
C ASN A 198 13.23 -18.80 29.91
N ASP A 199 12.67 -18.49 28.74
CA ASP A 199 13.30 -18.68 27.42
C ASP A 199 13.40 -17.35 26.65
N MET A 200 14.55 -17.14 26.03
CA MET A 200 14.78 -16.08 25.04
C MET A 200 14.11 -16.38 23.69
N TYR A 201 13.54 -17.57 23.51
CA TYR A 201 12.90 -18.08 22.30
C TYR A 201 11.39 -18.39 22.46
N PRO A 202 10.55 -17.45 22.95
CA PRO A 202 9.11 -17.66 23.08
C PRO A 202 8.45 -18.06 21.75
N SER A 203 7.45 -18.93 21.86
CA SER A 203 6.76 -19.56 20.74
C SER A 203 6.05 -18.56 19.84
N SER A 204 5.63 -19.00 18.64
CA SER A 204 4.79 -18.16 17.77
C SER A 204 3.45 -17.83 18.44
N GLN A 205 2.87 -18.80 19.15
CA GLN A 205 1.63 -18.63 19.92
C GLN A 205 1.77 -17.57 21.03
N LEU A 206 2.76 -17.68 21.91
CA LEU A 206 2.98 -16.72 23.02
C LEU A 206 3.24 -15.29 22.53
N LYS A 207 3.86 -15.13 21.34
CA LYS A 207 4.02 -13.83 20.70
C LYS A 207 2.72 -13.28 20.11
N THR A 208 1.82 -14.13 19.62
CA THR A 208 0.47 -13.73 19.17
C THR A 208 -0.43 -13.40 20.36
N GLU A 209 -0.38 -14.17 21.44
CA GLU A 209 -1.13 -13.93 22.67
C GLU A 209 -0.71 -12.61 23.31
N LEU A 210 0.60 -12.33 23.42
CA LEU A 210 1.08 -11.01 23.85
C LEU A 210 0.58 -9.88 22.93
N ALA A 211 0.63 -10.07 21.60
CA ALA A 211 0.20 -9.04 20.67
C ALA A 211 -1.32 -8.74 20.77
N LYS A 212 -2.14 -9.77 20.98
CA LYS A 212 -3.57 -9.63 21.28
C LYS A 212 -3.78 -8.92 22.62
N GLU A 213 -3.07 -9.30 23.66
CA GLU A 213 -3.23 -8.68 24.98
C GLU A 213 -2.77 -7.20 25.02
N ILE A 214 -1.79 -6.82 24.19
CA ILE A 214 -1.43 -5.40 24.02
C ILE A 214 -2.61 -4.57 23.48
N VAL A 215 -3.35 -5.07 22.48
CA VAL A 215 -4.50 -4.33 21.92
C VAL A 215 -5.77 -4.49 22.76
N ASN A 216 -5.86 -5.52 23.61
CA ASN A 216 -6.90 -5.62 24.64
C ASN A 216 -6.68 -4.56 25.73
N ALA A 217 -5.46 -4.47 26.27
CA ALA A 217 -5.10 -3.55 27.36
C ALA A 217 -5.09 -2.08 26.92
N PHE A 218 -4.77 -1.80 25.64
CA PHE A 218 -4.73 -0.47 25.05
C PHE A 218 -5.43 -0.43 23.67
N PRO A 219 -6.78 -0.38 23.62
CA PRO A 219 -7.55 -0.49 22.38
C PRO A 219 -7.20 0.53 21.29
N LYS A 220 -6.77 1.74 21.67
CA LYS A 220 -6.32 2.77 20.72
C LYS A 220 -5.03 2.41 19.96
N LEU A 221 -4.30 1.38 20.38
CA LEU A 221 -3.13 0.89 19.65
C LEU A 221 -3.50 -0.13 18.56
N ARG A 222 -4.78 -0.46 18.39
CA ARG A 222 -5.26 -1.37 17.34
C ARG A 222 -5.19 -0.70 15.97
N SER A 223 -4.54 -1.36 15.01
CA SER A 223 -4.33 -0.84 13.66
C SER A 223 -5.48 -1.17 12.71
N SER A 224 -6.00 -0.15 12.03
CA SER A 224 -6.98 -0.25 10.93
C SER A 224 -6.44 -0.97 9.69
N HIS A 225 -5.13 -0.93 9.47
CA HIS A 225 -4.45 -1.48 8.28
C HIS A 225 -3.96 -2.93 8.50
N SER A 226 -4.71 -3.72 9.27
CA SER A 226 -4.34 -5.10 9.64
C SER A 226 -5.58 -5.92 10.04
N PRO A 227 -5.72 -7.19 9.60
CA PRO A 227 -6.96 -7.97 9.74
C PRO A 227 -7.56 -8.07 11.15
N GLU A 228 -6.79 -8.47 12.15
CA GLU A 228 -7.25 -8.54 13.55
C GLU A 228 -6.89 -7.27 14.34
N GLY A 229 -5.83 -6.56 13.94
CA GLY A 229 -5.45 -5.23 14.44
C GLY A 229 -4.14 -5.17 15.24
N TYR A 230 -3.54 -6.32 15.57
CA TYR A 230 -2.31 -6.43 16.39
C TYR A 230 -1.05 -6.77 15.57
N GLU A 231 -1.18 -7.02 14.27
CA GLU A 231 -0.15 -7.62 13.41
C GLU A 231 1.07 -6.71 13.19
N HIS A 232 1.04 -5.46 13.66
CA HIS A 232 2.22 -4.60 13.73
C HIS A 232 3.08 -4.87 14.98
N PHE A 233 2.49 -5.38 16.07
CA PHE A 233 3.22 -5.90 17.23
C PHE A 233 3.81 -7.29 16.96
N TYR A 234 3.02 -8.24 16.46
CA TYR A 234 3.50 -9.51 15.93
C TYR A 234 2.58 -10.07 14.84
N ASP A 235 3.15 -10.36 13.67
CA ASP A 235 2.50 -11.13 12.62
C ASP A 235 3.07 -12.56 12.58
N LYS A 236 2.20 -13.56 12.74
CA LYS A 236 2.54 -14.98 12.68
C LYS A 236 2.91 -15.43 11.26
N THR A 237 2.30 -14.85 10.22
CA THR A 237 2.45 -15.29 8.82
C THR A 237 3.80 -14.86 8.24
N THR A 238 4.17 -13.59 8.36
CA THR A 238 5.51 -13.11 7.97
C THR A 238 6.57 -13.30 9.06
N ASN A 239 6.18 -13.73 10.26
CA ASN A 239 7.02 -13.85 11.46
C ASN A 239 7.80 -12.54 11.73
N SER A 240 7.07 -11.41 11.73
CA SER A 240 7.59 -10.04 11.83
C SER A 240 6.86 -9.21 12.90
N GLY A 241 7.03 -7.88 12.91
CA GLY A 241 6.47 -6.97 13.94
C GLY A 241 7.45 -6.62 15.08
N PHE A 242 7.08 -5.63 15.90
CA PHE A 242 7.94 -5.06 16.94
C PHE A 242 8.42 -6.08 17.99
N ILE A 243 7.54 -6.97 18.45
CA ILE A 243 7.84 -8.02 19.46
C ILE A 243 8.94 -8.95 18.92
N GLN A 244 8.78 -9.42 17.69
CA GLN A 244 9.76 -10.27 17.02
C GLN A 244 11.10 -9.56 16.82
N TYR A 245 11.10 -8.30 16.36
CA TYR A 245 12.32 -7.51 16.17
C TYR A 245 13.06 -7.28 17.51
N ARG A 246 12.32 -7.01 18.59
CA ARG A 246 12.87 -6.89 19.94
C ARG A 246 13.53 -8.19 20.39
N PHE A 247 12.88 -9.34 20.23
CA PHE A 247 13.48 -10.63 20.57
C PHE A 247 14.69 -11.00 19.70
N GLN A 248 14.67 -10.67 18.40
CA GLN A 248 15.86 -10.83 17.53
C GLN A 248 17.04 -10.02 18.09
N ASN A 249 16.84 -8.74 18.41
CA ASN A 249 17.89 -7.88 18.97
C ASN A 249 18.37 -8.34 20.36
N MET A 250 17.49 -8.83 21.23
CA MET A 250 17.88 -9.43 22.51
C MET A 250 18.78 -10.67 22.33
N ARG A 251 18.51 -11.50 21.31
CA ARG A 251 19.32 -12.69 21.00
C ARG A 251 20.69 -12.36 20.41
N VAL A 252 20.91 -11.18 19.83
CA VAL A 252 22.23 -10.77 19.29
C VAL A 252 23.31 -10.84 20.37
N LYS A 253 22.99 -10.46 21.62
CA LYS A 253 23.92 -10.43 22.76
C LYS A 253 24.15 -11.79 23.44
N LEU A 254 23.48 -12.87 23.03
CA LEU A 254 23.67 -14.20 23.63
C LEU A 254 25.02 -14.83 23.23
N ASN A 255 25.62 -15.62 24.13
CA ASN A 255 26.81 -16.43 23.82
C ASN A 255 26.51 -17.41 22.67
N PRO A 256 27.50 -17.76 21.82
CA PRO A 256 27.31 -18.69 20.69
C PRO A 256 26.70 -20.04 21.07
N THR A 257 26.97 -20.53 22.29
CA THR A 257 26.41 -21.78 22.84
C THR A 257 24.94 -21.67 23.25
N LYS A 258 24.46 -20.48 23.64
CA LYS A 258 23.04 -20.22 23.99
C LYS A 258 22.21 -19.75 22.79
N LYS A 259 22.83 -19.49 21.65
CA LYS A 259 22.14 -19.20 20.39
C LYS A 259 21.67 -20.50 19.76
N LYS A 260 20.35 -20.78 19.78
CA LYS A 260 19.73 -21.80 18.91
C LYS A 260 20.12 -21.43 17.47
N ARG A 261 21.03 -22.20 16.85
CA ARG A 261 21.55 -21.92 15.50
C ARG A 261 20.37 -21.98 14.54
N ALA A 262 20.16 -20.93 13.75
CA ALA A 262 19.21 -21.00 12.65
C ALA A 262 19.70 -22.07 11.66
N SER A 263 18.79 -22.93 11.19
CA SER A 263 19.07 -23.82 10.07
C SER A 263 19.59 -23.00 8.88
N THR A 264 20.60 -23.51 8.18
CA THR A 264 21.27 -22.89 7.02
C THR A 264 20.40 -22.80 5.76
N LYS A 265 19.08 -22.72 5.90
CA LYS A 265 18.21 -22.17 4.84
C LYS A 265 18.59 -20.69 4.66
N PRO A 266 18.87 -20.22 3.44
CA PRO A 266 19.26 -18.84 3.21
C PRO A 266 18.15 -17.91 3.72
N ALA A 267 18.55 -16.82 4.38
CA ALA A 267 17.58 -15.83 4.83
C ALA A 267 16.86 -15.26 3.58
N ILE A 268 15.55 -15.52 3.47
CA ILE A 268 14.70 -14.95 2.44
C ILE A 268 14.95 -13.44 2.44
N LYS A 269 15.42 -12.90 1.31
CA LYS A 269 15.83 -11.49 1.19
C LYS A 269 14.71 -10.61 1.76
N LYS A 270 15.05 -9.76 2.73
CA LYS A 270 14.05 -9.01 3.51
C LYS A 270 13.28 -8.08 2.60
N ILE A 271 12.01 -8.42 2.37
CA ILE A 271 10.91 -7.53 1.98
C ILE A 271 11.39 -6.34 1.13
N ASN A 272 11.61 -6.57 -0.16
CA ASN A 272 11.16 -5.56 -1.12
C ASN A 272 9.68 -5.30 -0.80
N VAL A 273 9.25 -4.04 -0.81
CA VAL A 273 7.82 -3.72 -0.69
C VAL A 273 7.11 -4.52 -1.79
N LYS A 274 6.29 -5.51 -1.40
CA LYS A 274 5.50 -6.27 -2.34
C LYS A 274 4.38 -5.38 -2.84
N ARG A 275 4.71 -4.51 -3.81
CA ARG A 275 3.77 -3.89 -4.73
C ARG A 275 2.76 -4.96 -5.12
N GLN A 276 1.46 -4.68 -4.98
CA GLN A 276 0.46 -5.61 -5.49
C GLN A 276 0.70 -5.76 -6.99
N ARG A 277 1.19 -6.94 -7.42
CA ARG A 277 1.15 -7.31 -8.83
C ARG A 277 -0.33 -7.34 -9.19
N SER A 278 -0.75 -6.40 -10.04
CA SER A 278 -2.09 -6.33 -10.60
C SER A 278 -2.52 -7.73 -11.03
N GLN A 279 -3.77 -8.12 -10.72
CA GLN A 279 -4.30 -9.37 -11.25
C GLN A 279 -4.13 -9.38 -12.78
N PHE A 280 -3.73 -10.52 -13.33
CA PHE A 280 -3.61 -10.71 -14.77
C PHE A 280 -4.99 -10.65 -15.41
N VAL A 281 -5.46 -9.44 -15.69
CA VAL A 281 -6.41 -9.19 -16.76
C VAL A 281 -5.78 -9.75 -18.03
N LYS A 282 -6.57 -10.43 -18.86
CA LYS A 282 -6.13 -10.93 -20.17
C LYS A 282 -5.92 -9.74 -21.11
N GLN A 283 -4.78 -9.06 -20.97
CA GLN A 283 -4.41 -7.97 -21.84
C GLN A 283 -4.18 -8.52 -23.25
N GLU A 284 -4.91 -7.95 -24.20
CA GLU A 284 -4.60 -8.11 -25.62
C GLU A 284 -3.37 -7.25 -25.92
N TYR A 285 -2.42 -7.85 -26.62
CA TYR A 285 -1.20 -7.18 -27.08
C TYR A 285 -1.38 -6.88 -28.56
N LEU A 286 -0.84 -5.75 -29.00
CA LEU A 286 -0.67 -5.51 -30.43
C LEU A 286 0.36 -6.50 -30.98
N ASP A 287 0.16 -6.97 -32.21
CA ASP A 287 1.21 -7.67 -32.97
C ASP A 287 2.43 -6.77 -33.13
N GLU A 288 3.63 -7.36 -33.20
CA GLU A 288 4.88 -6.60 -33.08
C GLU A 288 5.03 -5.52 -34.17
N GLU A 289 4.63 -5.81 -35.41
CA GLU A 289 4.67 -4.84 -36.51
C GLU A 289 3.77 -3.62 -36.23
N VAL A 290 2.53 -3.84 -35.78
CA VAL A 290 1.56 -2.79 -35.43
C VAL A 290 2.00 -2.02 -34.18
N PHE A 291 2.66 -2.69 -33.23
CA PHE A 291 3.24 -2.04 -32.06
C PHE A 291 4.38 -1.10 -32.44
N GLN A 292 5.30 -1.55 -33.31
CA GLN A 292 6.43 -0.73 -33.77
C GLN A 292 5.95 0.44 -34.65
N GLU A 293 4.98 0.24 -35.53
CA GLU A 293 4.34 1.32 -36.30
C GLU A 293 3.82 2.45 -35.39
N LYS A 294 3.04 2.10 -34.37
CA LYS A 294 2.47 3.08 -33.41
C LYS A 294 3.52 3.71 -32.50
N CYS A 295 4.61 3.01 -32.18
CA CYS A 295 5.75 3.60 -31.47
C CYS A 295 6.50 4.61 -32.35
N CYS A 296 6.70 4.32 -33.63
CA CYS A 296 7.26 5.27 -34.59
C CYS A 296 6.35 6.50 -34.74
N GLU A 297 5.02 6.33 -34.88
CA GLU A 297 4.08 7.44 -34.96
C GLU A 297 4.12 8.32 -33.68
N LEU A 298 4.21 7.70 -32.50
CA LEU A 298 4.42 8.41 -31.23
C LEU A 298 5.70 9.25 -31.23
N ILE A 299 6.82 8.71 -31.72
CA ILE A 299 8.10 9.43 -31.76
C ILE A 299 7.99 10.69 -32.63
N PHE A 300 7.39 10.60 -33.82
CA PHE A 300 7.31 11.70 -34.77
C PHE A 300 6.25 12.78 -34.46
N LYS A 301 5.24 12.51 -33.62
CA LYS A 301 4.28 13.55 -33.21
C LYS A 301 4.95 14.63 -32.33
N ILE A 302 4.86 15.89 -32.75
CA ILE A 302 5.31 17.03 -31.95
C ILE A 302 4.35 17.24 -30.75
N PRO A 303 4.82 17.39 -29.51
CA PRO A 303 3.94 17.69 -28.37
C PRO A 303 3.29 19.07 -28.54
N SER A 304 1.97 19.09 -28.59
CA SER A 304 1.12 20.28 -28.68
C SER A 304 -0.30 19.94 -28.22
N ASP A 305 -1.13 20.93 -27.89
CA ASP A 305 -2.52 20.68 -27.49
C ASP A 305 -3.35 20.05 -28.61
N SER A 306 -3.06 20.40 -29.88
CA SER A 306 -3.70 19.78 -31.05
C SER A 306 -3.32 18.30 -31.22
N ASN A 307 -2.08 17.93 -30.91
CA ASN A 307 -1.61 16.53 -31.02
C ASN A 307 -1.90 15.71 -29.76
N LYS A 308 -2.17 16.36 -28.63
CA LYS A 308 -2.36 15.74 -27.31
C LYS A 308 -3.40 14.59 -27.32
N PRO A 309 -4.59 14.70 -27.93
CA PRO A 309 -5.55 13.58 -27.97
C PRO A 309 -5.02 12.37 -28.74
N SER A 310 -4.27 12.59 -29.82
CA SER A 310 -3.71 11.52 -30.65
C SER A 310 -2.49 10.86 -29.99
N ILE A 311 -1.66 11.64 -29.27
CA ILE A 311 -0.58 11.10 -28.43
C ILE A 311 -1.16 10.27 -27.27
N ILE A 312 -2.22 10.76 -26.62
CA ILE A 312 -2.97 10.04 -25.59
C ILE A 312 -3.49 8.70 -26.11
N GLN A 313 -4.15 8.70 -27.28
CA GLN A 313 -4.70 7.49 -27.90
C GLN A 313 -3.60 6.45 -28.17
N LEU A 314 -2.51 6.84 -28.83
CA LEU A 314 -1.41 5.91 -29.12
C LEU A 314 -0.69 5.42 -27.85
N LEU A 315 -0.57 6.27 -26.82
CA LEU A 315 -0.06 5.82 -25.52
C LEU A 315 -0.99 4.80 -24.87
N ASP A 316 -2.32 4.98 -24.94
CA ASP A 316 -3.28 3.99 -24.44
C ASP A 316 -3.19 2.66 -25.21
N GLU A 317 -3.18 2.71 -26.55
CA GLU A 317 -3.12 1.52 -27.42
C GLU A 317 -1.80 0.74 -27.27
N THR A 318 -0.67 1.44 -27.13
CA THR A 318 0.65 0.80 -26.94
C THR A 318 0.91 0.31 -25.51
N ARG A 319 0.10 0.73 -24.52
CA ARG A 319 0.33 0.48 -23.09
C ARG A 319 0.60 -0.99 -22.73
N PRO A 320 -0.15 -2.01 -23.21
CA PRO A 320 0.09 -3.40 -22.83
C PRO A 320 1.49 -3.88 -23.21
N ASN A 321 1.91 -3.62 -24.45
CA ASN A 321 3.22 -3.99 -24.99
C ASN A 321 4.35 -3.23 -24.25
N ARG A 322 4.21 -1.90 -24.04
CA ARG A 322 5.18 -1.11 -23.27
C ARG A 322 5.32 -1.61 -21.82
N GLN A 323 4.21 -1.83 -21.13
CA GLN A 323 4.20 -2.31 -19.73
C GLN A 323 4.76 -3.74 -19.59
N ARG A 324 4.60 -4.59 -20.62
CA ARG A 324 5.24 -5.90 -20.70
C ARG A 324 6.75 -5.81 -20.92
N SER A 325 7.22 -4.88 -21.77
CA SER A 325 8.65 -4.61 -21.96
C SER A 325 9.31 -4.16 -20.65
N ILE A 326 8.72 -3.17 -19.98
CA ILE A 326 9.15 -2.63 -18.68
C ILE A 326 9.29 -3.73 -17.63
N LYS A 327 8.26 -4.56 -17.42
CA LYS A 327 8.23 -5.54 -16.32
C LYS A 327 9.02 -6.83 -16.59
N ASN A 328 9.44 -7.06 -17.83
CA ASN A 328 10.21 -8.25 -18.21
C ASN A 328 11.71 -7.98 -18.37
N SER A 329 12.14 -6.70 -18.46
CA SER A 329 13.56 -6.37 -18.53
C SER A 329 14.15 -6.17 -17.15
N GLU A 330 15.13 -6.99 -16.77
CA GLU A 330 15.85 -6.84 -15.49
C GLU A 330 16.84 -5.66 -15.47
N GLN A 331 17.06 -4.98 -16.61
CA GLN A 331 18.10 -3.97 -16.77
C GLN A 331 17.60 -2.62 -17.33
N MET A 332 16.35 -2.52 -17.80
CA MET A 332 15.89 -1.31 -18.47
C MET A 332 15.79 -0.13 -17.48
N THR A 333 16.49 0.95 -17.81
CA THR A 333 16.54 2.19 -17.05
C THR A 333 15.36 3.11 -17.39
N ILE A 334 15.20 4.21 -16.64
CA ILE A 334 14.16 5.20 -16.94
C ILE A 334 14.48 5.95 -18.24
N ASP A 335 15.75 6.18 -18.51
CA ASP A 335 16.17 6.85 -19.75
C ASP A 335 16.00 5.94 -20.96
N ASP A 336 16.18 4.62 -20.83
CA ASP A 336 15.78 3.67 -21.87
C ASP A 336 14.27 3.76 -22.16
N ILE A 337 13.44 3.85 -21.11
CA ILE A 337 11.99 4.02 -21.24
C ILE A 337 11.65 5.34 -21.95
N PHE A 338 12.33 6.45 -21.65
CA PHE A 338 12.13 7.72 -22.36
C PHE A 338 12.77 7.78 -23.75
N ARG A 339 13.82 7.00 -24.02
CA ARG A 339 14.43 6.89 -25.36
C ARG A 339 13.53 6.08 -26.30
N LEU A 340 12.87 5.04 -25.79
CA LEU A 340 11.89 4.24 -26.53
C LEU A 340 10.52 4.93 -26.64
N TYR A 341 10.08 5.58 -25.57
CA TYR A 341 8.71 6.12 -25.43
C TYR A 341 8.75 7.59 -24.95
N PRO A 342 9.32 8.53 -25.74
CA PRO A 342 9.63 9.89 -25.29
C PRO A 342 8.41 10.69 -24.83
N LYS A 343 7.21 10.37 -25.31
CA LYS A 343 5.97 11.09 -24.95
C LYS A 343 5.53 10.87 -23.50
N LEU A 344 6.13 9.93 -22.77
CA LEU A 344 5.82 9.68 -21.37
C LEU A 344 6.32 10.79 -20.41
N LYS A 345 7.25 11.66 -20.84
CA LYS A 345 7.71 12.83 -20.06
C LYS A 345 7.09 14.17 -20.48
N ASP A 346 6.23 14.17 -21.50
CA ASP A 346 5.55 15.38 -21.98
C ASP A 346 4.35 15.75 -21.08
N TYR A 347 3.79 16.95 -21.29
CA TYR A 347 2.56 17.45 -20.65
C TYR A 347 2.61 17.45 -19.10
N ASN A 348 3.70 17.97 -18.52
CA ASN A 348 3.88 18.15 -17.07
C ASN A 348 3.59 16.90 -16.21
N GLY A 349 3.88 15.70 -16.73
CA GLY A 349 3.65 14.43 -16.02
C GLY A 349 2.25 13.84 -16.18
N GLU A 350 1.33 14.50 -16.90
CA GLU A 350 -0.03 13.99 -17.15
C GLU A 350 -0.02 12.60 -17.82
N MET A 351 0.96 12.33 -18.68
CA MET A 351 1.11 11.02 -19.33
C MET A 351 1.48 9.92 -18.33
N ILE A 352 2.30 10.22 -17.32
CA ILE A 352 2.63 9.31 -16.21
C ILE A 352 1.39 9.10 -15.32
N HIS A 353 0.63 10.17 -15.04
CA HIS A 353 -0.62 10.08 -14.30
C HIS A 353 -1.66 9.18 -14.99
N ARG A 354 -1.76 9.26 -16.33
CA ARG A 354 -2.64 8.40 -17.14
C ARG A 354 -2.21 6.94 -17.13
N GLU A 355 -0.91 6.64 -17.28
CA GLU A 355 -0.37 5.29 -17.09
C GLU A 355 -0.77 4.73 -15.71
N PHE A 356 -0.64 5.54 -14.65
CA PHE A 356 -0.96 5.12 -13.28
C PHE A 356 -2.45 4.82 -13.08
N ILE A 357 -3.36 5.71 -13.53
CA ILE A 357 -4.82 5.44 -13.45
C ILE A 357 -5.16 4.14 -14.18
N SER A 358 -4.57 3.90 -15.35
CA SER A 358 -4.81 2.68 -16.13
C SER A 358 -4.31 1.40 -15.43
N MET A 359 -3.38 1.51 -14.47
CA MET A 359 -2.84 0.39 -13.70
C MET A 359 -3.51 0.23 -12.32
N PHE A 360 -3.97 1.32 -11.71
CA PHE A 360 -4.45 1.37 -10.32
C PHE A 360 -5.68 2.29 -10.14
N PRO A 361 -6.79 2.07 -10.88
CA PRO A 361 -7.89 3.04 -11.01
C PRO A 361 -8.61 3.39 -9.70
N ASN A 362 -8.54 2.52 -8.69
CA ASN A 362 -9.20 2.72 -7.39
C ASN A 362 -8.26 3.26 -6.29
N ASN A 363 -6.97 3.38 -6.56
CA ASN A 363 -5.95 3.70 -5.55
C ASN A 363 -5.41 5.13 -5.63
N ASP A 364 -5.75 5.86 -6.70
CA ASP A 364 -5.38 7.28 -6.85
C ASP A 364 -6.12 8.15 -5.83
N THR A 365 -5.52 8.24 -4.65
CA THR A 365 -6.16 8.80 -3.46
C THR A 365 -5.19 9.59 -2.59
N PHE A 366 -3.96 9.82 -3.06
CA PHE A 366 -2.95 10.60 -2.33
C PHE A 366 -3.41 12.05 -2.15
N LEU A 367 -3.59 12.81 -3.25
CA LEU A 367 -4.03 14.22 -3.21
C LEU A 367 -5.29 14.40 -2.35
N ARG A 368 -6.32 13.57 -2.56
CA ARG A 368 -7.59 13.61 -1.82
C ARG A 368 -7.43 13.41 -0.31
N LYS A 369 -6.53 12.53 0.14
CA LYS A 369 -6.38 12.14 1.56
C LYS A 369 -5.27 12.89 2.29
N PHE A 370 -4.18 13.25 1.60
CA PHE A 370 -2.99 13.76 2.26
C PHE A 370 -3.28 15.09 2.94
N SER A 371 -3.67 16.10 2.16
CA SER A 371 -4.06 17.43 2.63
C SER A 371 -5.21 17.40 3.64
N SER A 372 -6.32 16.74 3.29
CA SER A 372 -7.55 16.79 4.09
C SER A 372 -7.47 16.00 5.42
N TYR A 373 -6.72 14.89 5.46
CA TYR A 373 -6.72 13.98 6.61
C TYR A 373 -5.37 13.92 7.32
N TYR A 374 -4.26 13.84 6.59
CA TYR A 374 -2.95 13.56 7.16
C TYR A 374 -2.18 14.82 7.58
N VAL A 375 -2.15 15.86 6.75
CA VAL A 375 -1.40 17.12 7.02
C VAL A 375 -1.68 17.70 8.41
N PRO A 376 -2.92 18.04 8.80
CA PRO A 376 -3.19 18.62 10.12
C PRO A 376 -2.85 17.66 11.28
N ARG A 377 -2.94 16.33 11.06
CA ARG A 377 -2.56 15.32 12.07
C ARG A 377 -1.04 15.21 12.20
N ILE A 378 -0.29 15.29 11.10
CA ILE A 378 1.17 15.29 11.07
C ILE A 378 1.71 16.52 11.80
N LEU A 379 1.19 17.71 11.48
CA LEU A 379 1.63 18.96 12.11
C LEU A 379 1.27 19.02 13.60
N LYS A 380 0.06 18.58 13.99
CA LYS A 380 -0.32 18.48 15.41
C LYS A 380 0.51 17.42 16.16
N PHE A 381 0.87 16.30 15.53
CA PHE A 381 1.83 15.33 16.11
C PHE A 381 3.21 15.95 16.32
N CYS A 382 3.68 16.76 15.37
CA CYS A 382 4.96 17.46 15.49
C CYS A 382 4.93 18.42 16.68
N HIS A 383 3.92 19.28 16.82
CA HIS A 383 3.75 20.13 18.01
C HIS A 383 3.76 19.31 19.32
N MET A 384 3.00 18.22 19.39
CA MET A 384 2.86 17.43 20.63
C MET A 384 4.08 16.58 21.03
N LYS A 385 4.98 16.23 20.10
CA LYS A 385 6.04 15.23 20.34
C LYS A 385 7.42 15.58 19.76
N LYS A 386 7.50 16.55 18.85
CA LYS A 386 8.70 16.88 18.04
C LYS A 386 8.72 18.34 17.59
N GLU A 387 8.45 19.28 18.48
CA GLU A 387 8.39 20.72 18.19
C GLU A 387 9.65 21.25 17.45
N TYR A 388 10.82 20.73 17.82
CA TYR A 388 12.12 20.99 17.16
C TYR A 388 12.20 20.64 15.65
N LEU A 389 11.23 19.91 15.10
CA LEU A 389 11.13 19.66 13.65
C LEU A 389 10.42 20.80 12.91
N LEU A 390 9.47 21.48 13.56
CA LEU A 390 8.75 22.61 12.96
C LEU A 390 9.74 23.74 12.67
N GLN A 391 10.63 24.02 13.63
CA GLN A 391 11.77 24.93 13.53
C GLN A 391 12.76 24.66 12.37
N LYS A 392 12.60 23.54 11.64
CA LYS A 392 13.38 23.20 10.43
C LYS A 392 12.61 23.37 9.12
N VAL A 393 11.35 23.81 9.21
CA VAL A 393 10.43 24.10 8.11
C VAL A 393 9.63 25.39 8.37
N ASP A 394 10.09 26.25 9.28
CA ASP A 394 9.56 27.61 9.51
C ASP A 394 9.79 28.52 8.28
N ASP A 395 10.70 28.13 7.37
CA ASP A 395 11.05 28.82 6.12
C ASP A 395 10.29 28.27 4.88
N PHE A 396 9.13 27.66 5.14
CA PHE A 396 8.11 27.33 4.15
C PHE A 396 6.78 27.92 4.64
N ASP A 397 5.90 28.35 3.75
CA ASP A 397 4.56 28.81 4.15
C ASP A 397 3.53 27.68 4.12
N ASP A 398 3.47 26.88 3.05
CA ASP A 398 2.45 25.83 2.91
C ASP A 398 2.58 24.65 3.89
N ASP A 399 1.46 24.35 4.58
CA ASP A 399 1.34 23.29 5.58
C ASP A 399 1.37 21.88 4.96
N ASN A 400 0.91 21.70 3.72
CA ASN A 400 0.99 20.40 3.05
C ASN A 400 2.45 20.02 2.79
N PHE A 401 3.24 20.99 2.33
CA PHE A 401 4.65 20.84 1.99
C PHE A 401 5.50 20.63 3.24
N LYS A 402 5.26 21.40 4.32
CA LYS A 402 5.79 21.13 5.67
C LYS A 402 5.53 19.68 6.09
N ALA A 403 4.28 19.22 6.04
CA ALA A 403 3.92 17.87 6.45
C ALA A 403 4.56 16.78 5.58
N LEU A 404 4.70 17.01 4.26
CA LEU A 404 5.36 16.10 3.33
C LEU A 404 6.86 15.95 3.65
N ILE A 405 7.53 17.09 3.86
CA ILE A 405 8.96 17.18 4.18
C ILE A 405 9.28 16.62 5.57
N LEU A 406 8.37 16.75 6.55
CA LEU A 406 8.55 16.22 7.90
C LEU A 406 8.21 14.73 8.08
N LEU A 407 7.37 14.15 7.21
CA LEU A 407 6.93 12.75 7.33
C LEU A 407 8.08 11.71 7.32
N PRO A 408 9.15 11.83 6.51
CA PRO A 408 10.36 10.99 6.64
C PRO A 408 10.96 10.97 8.05
N GLU A 409 10.86 12.08 8.79
CA GLU A 409 11.39 12.20 10.15
C GLU A 409 10.47 11.66 11.24
N LEU A 410 9.20 11.41 10.94
CA LEU A 410 8.29 10.70 11.84
C LEU A 410 8.51 9.19 11.79
N LEU A 411 9.12 8.68 10.72
CA LEU A 411 9.33 7.27 10.46
C LEU A 411 10.76 6.81 10.81
N PRO A 412 10.96 5.52 11.14
CA PRO A 412 12.30 5.01 11.46
C PRO A 412 13.12 4.79 10.19
N SER A 413 14.30 5.41 10.10
CA SER A 413 15.24 5.20 9.00
C SER A 413 15.56 3.70 8.81
N PRO A 414 15.51 3.18 7.56
CA PRO A 414 15.79 1.79 7.23
C PRO A 414 17.13 1.30 7.80
N ASN A 415 17.17 0.03 8.21
CA ASN A 415 18.33 -0.55 8.92
C ASN A 415 19.61 -0.66 8.06
N TYR A 416 19.56 -0.33 6.77
CA TYR A 416 20.72 -0.27 5.87
C TYR A 416 21.28 1.16 5.71
N ALA A 417 20.44 2.20 5.84
CA ALA A 417 20.87 3.60 5.94
C ALA A 417 21.59 3.90 7.28
N LYS A 418 21.50 2.98 8.24
CA LYS A 418 22.46 2.91 9.36
C LYS A 418 23.73 2.24 8.85
N THR A 419 24.69 3.05 8.43
CA THR A 419 26.05 2.61 8.14
C THR A 419 26.53 1.73 9.29
N LYS A 420 26.98 0.51 8.98
CA LYS A 420 27.64 -0.30 9.99
C LYS A 420 28.89 0.47 10.39
N THR A 421 28.98 0.93 11.64
CA THR A 421 30.29 1.08 12.27
C THR A 421 31.03 -0.23 12.02
N SER A 422 32.16 -0.17 11.30
CA SER A 422 32.98 -1.34 11.06
C SER A 422 33.29 -2.02 12.39
N ARG A 423 33.45 -3.35 12.36
CA ARG A 423 34.09 -4.00 13.50
C ARG A 423 35.49 -3.37 13.62
N GLU A 424 35.86 -2.98 14.82
CA GLU A 424 37.19 -2.43 15.08
C GLU A 424 38.22 -3.54 14.87
N ASP A 425 38.79 -3.61 13.66
CA ASP A 425 40.02 -4.35 13.43
C ASP A 425 41.14 -3.65 14.21
N ASN A 426 41.85 -4.42 15.02
CA ASN A 426 42.75 -3.90 16.06
C ASN A 426 43.96 -3.15 15.48
N SER A 427 43.79 -1.87 15.21
CA SER A 427 44.85 -0.92 14.85
C SER A 427 44.74 0.35 15.69
N LYS A 428 45.87 0.83 16.22
CA LYS A 428 45.89 1.99 17.13
C LYS A 428 45.85 3.30 16.35
N GLY A 429 44.67 3.64 15.82
CA GLY A 429 44.37 4.89 15.13
C GLY A 429 43.43 5.80 15.95
N VAL A 430 43.64 7.11 15.84
CA VAL A 430 42.89 8.23 16.45
C VAL A 430 41.42 7.92 16.84
N LYS A 431 41.05 8.23 18.08
CA LYS A 431 39.64 8.22 18.55
C LYS A 431 38.81 9.28 17.83
N ILE A 432 38.22 8.93 16.69
CA ILE A 432 37.18 9.74 16.04
C ILE A 432 35.98 9.79 17.00
N LYS A 433 35.56 11.00 17.37
CA LYS A 433 34.42 11.21 18.28
C LYS A 433 33.11 10.78 17.61
N ALA A 434 32.08 10.51 18.40
CA ALA A 434 30.75 10.12 17.91
C ALA A 434 29.94 11.29 17.31
N SER A 435 30.56 12.07 16.42
CA SER A 435 29.99 13.23 15.73
C SER A 435 29.47 12.92 14.33
N ASN A 436 29.99 11.88 13.67
CA ASN A 436 29.74 11.63 12.24
C ASN A 436 28.50 10.74 12.02
N PHE A 437 27.38 11.12 12.66
CA PHE A 437 26.09 10.92 12.01
C PHE A 437 26.01 11.92 10.86
N SER A 438 25.77 11.47 9.62
CA SER A 438 25.35 12.40 8.57
C SER A 438 24.12 13.15 9.08
N LEU A 439 24.25 14.47 9.26
CA LEU A 439 23.16 15.29 9.77
C LEU A 439 21.96 15.09 8.86
N LYS A 440 20.84 14.67 9.43
CA LYS A 440 19.61 14.51 8.68
C LYS A 440 19.15 15.86 8.15
N GLN A 441 19.43 16.10 6.88
CA GLN A 441 18.97 17.26 6.13
C GLN A 441 17.45 17.17 5.97
N ILE A 442 16.81 18.34 6.05
CA ILE A 442 15.38 18.52 5.81
C ILE A 442 15.29 19.61 4.73
N PRO A 443 14.72 19.35 3.54
CA PRO A 443 14.25 18.04 3.05
C PRO A 443 15.38 17.00 2.91
N ASN A 444 14.99 15.73 2.75
CA ASN A 444 15.90 14.64 2.40
C ASN A 444 16.30 14.78 0.92
N ARG A 445 17.61 14.74 0.61
CA ARG A 445 18.17 14.90 -0.75
C ARG A 445 17.63 13.88 -1.77
N ASN A 446 17.24 12.68 -1.34
CA ASN A 446 16.66 11.63 -2.18
C ASN A 446 15.13 11.79 -2.39
N LEU A 447 14.53 12.83 -1.79
CA LEU A 447 13.11 13.20 -1.95
C LEU A 447 12.98 14.51 -2.73
N LEU A 448 13.71 15.54 -2.28
CA LEU A 448 13.64 16.90 -2.81
C LEU A 448 14.97 17.64 -2.61
N GLN A 449 15.40 18.36 -3.65
CA GLN A 449 16.52 19.29 -3.62
C GLN A 449 16.07 20.68 -4.10
N PHE A 450 16.61 21.72 -3.47
CA PHE A 450 16.42 23.12 -3.83
C PHE A 450 17.73 23.64 -4.44
N ILE A 451 17.65 24.22 -5.64
CA ILE A 451 18.80 24.48 -6.51
C ILE A 451 18.61 25.84 -7.18
N HIS A 452 19.69 26.62 -7.41
CA HIS A 452 19.60 27.93 -8.06
C HIS A 452 19.93 27.88 -9.56
N THR A 453 20.87 27.04 -9.98
CA THR A 453 21.35 26.92 -11.37
C THR A 453 21.34 25.46 -11.88
N MET A 454 21.52 25.24 -13.18
CA MET A 454 21.69 23.88 -13.72
C MET A 454 23.07 23.32 -13.36
N GLU A 455 24.06 24.20 -13.27
CA GLU A 455 25.43 23.93 -12.87
C GLU A 455 25.49 23.35 -11.45
N ASP A 456 24.77 23.93 -10.49
CA ASP A 456 24.62 23.39 -9.13
C ASP A 456 24.08 21.95 -9.13
N LEU A 457 23.12 21.64 -10.00
CA LEU A 457 22.55 20.28 -10.12
C LEU A 457 23.58 19.29 -10.68
N LEU A 458 24.46 19.72 -11.59
CA LEU A 458 25.53 18.88 -12.12
C LEU A 458 26.61 18.60 -11.07
N VAL A 459 27.09 19.62 -10.36
CA VAL A 459 28.11 19.48 -9.29
C VAL A 459 27.63 18.52 -8.18
N ASN A 460 26.36 18.62 -7.77
CA ASN A 460 25.78 17.69 -6.78
C ASN A 460 25.80 16.22 -7.25
N ASN A 461 25.72 15.93 -8.56
CA ASN A 461 25.85 14.57 -9.07
C ASN A 461 27.31 14.11 -9.06
N GLU A 462 28.25 14.98 -9.46
CA GLU A 462 29.70 14.66 -9.46
C GLU A 462 30.24 14.35 -8.06
N GLU A 463 29.76 15.04 -7.01
CA GLU A 463 30.10 14.70 -5.63
C GLU A 463 29.65 13.27 -5.25
N ASP A 464 28.43 12.86 -5.63
CA ASP A 464 27.90 11.53 -5.29
C ASP A 464 28.53 10.41 -6.15
N GLU A 465 28.91 10.69 -7.41
CA GLU A 465 29.68 9.75 -8.26
C GLU A 465 31.11 9.58 -7.78
N THR A 466 31.84 10.66 -7.46
CA THR A 466 33.22 10.55 -6.96
C THR A 466 33.30 9.83 -5.62
N LEU A 467 32.27 9.96 -4.77
CA LEU A 467 32.11 9.18 -3.53
C LEU A 467 31.68 7.72 -3.75
N SER A 468 31.20 7.34 -4.95
CA SER A 468 30.75 5.98 -5.22
C SER A 468 31.17 5.48 -6.60
N GLN A 469 32.26 4.69 -6.60
CA GLN A 469 33.02 4.19 -7.76
C GLN A 469 32.30 3.19 -8.69
N LYS A 470 31.01 3.40 -8.95
CA LYS A 470 30.20 2.78 -10.01
C LYS A 470 29.11 3.77 -10.42
N PRO A 471 28.80 3.96 -11.72
CA PRO A 471 27.59 4.66 -12.11
C PRO A 471 26.40 3.96 -11.45
N LYS A 472 25.58 4.73 -10.72
CA LYS A 472 24.33 4.28 -10.12
C LYS A 472 23.20 4.93 -10.91
N ASN A 473 22.18 4.14 -11.24
CA ASN A 473 20.90 4.70 -11.63
C ASN A 473 20.36 5.61 -10.51
N ILE A 474 20.33 6.91 -10.77
CA ILE A 474 19.80 7.96 -9.91
C ILE A 474 18.35 7.60 -9.57
N GLN A 475 18.06 7.48 -8.27
CA GLN A 475 16.71 7.21 -7.81
C GLN A 475 15.89 8.48 -8.01
N PRO A 476 14.73 8.44 -8.70
CA PRO A 476 13.93 9.63 -8.98
C PRO A 476 13.65 10.48 -7.74
N PHE A 477 13.91 11.78 -7.85
CA PHE A 477 13.71 12.76 -6.79
C PHE A 477 13.24 14.10 -7.38
N LEU A 478 12.63 14.96 -6.55
CA LEU A 478 12.21 16.29 -6.97
C LEU A 478 13.38 17.29 -6.95
N VAL A 479 13.42 18.15 -7.96
CA VAL A 479 14.23 19.37 -7.99
C VAL A 479 13.28 20.56 -8.10
N CYS A 480 13.48 21.57 -7.27
CA CYS A 480 12.83 22.88 -7.40
C CYS A 480 13.91 23.92 -7.70
N PHE A 481 13.72 24.69 -8.78
CA PHE A 481 14.61 25.79 -9.13
C PHE A 481 14.16 27.08 -8.44
N VAL A 482 14.97 27.54 -7.49
CA VAL A 482 14.64 28.58 -6.51
C VAL A 482 14.94 29.96 -7.08
N ILE A 483 13.89 30.77 -7.27
CA ILE A 483 14.00 32.15 -7.71
C ILE A 483 14.23 33.05 -6.48
N GLY A 484 15.50 33.37 -6.19
CA GLY A 484 15.88 34.22 -5.06
C GLY A 484 16.01 33.44 -3.75
N GLN A 485 15.22 33.79 -2.73
CA GLN A 485 15.28 33.17 -1.39
C GLN A 485 14.00 32.41 -1.00
N THR A 486 12.88 32.65 -1.67
CA THR A 486 11.62 31.93 -1.44
C THR A 486 11.69 30.54 -2.07
N LYS A 487 11.30 29.49 -1.32
CA LYS A 487 11.34 28.08 -1.76
C LYS A 487 10.19 27.71 -2.71
N GLU A 488 9.97 28.58 -3.69
CA GLU A 488 8.89 28.56 -4.66
C GLU A 488 9.50 28.58 -6.07
N GLY A 489 8.87 27.87 -7.00
CA GLY A 489 9.35 27.75 -8.37
C GLY A 489 8.88 26.47 -9.04
N GLN A 490 9.24 26.28 -10.30
CA GLN A 490 8.87 25.09 -11.06
C GLN A 490 9.57 23.85 -10.48
N PHE A 491 8.78 22.82 -10.21
CA PHE A 491 9.22 21.49 -9.82
C PHE A 491 9.48 20.61 -11.04
N TYR A 492 10.52 19.81 -10.92
CA TYR A 492 10.92 18.80 -11.89
C TYR A 492 11.21 17.48 -11.19
N ILE A 493 11.01 16.35 -11.87
CA ILE A 493 11.60 15.08 -11.46
C ILE A 493 12.93 14.93 -12.20
N LYS A 494 14.03 14.76 -11.45
CA LYS A 494 15.34 14.37 -11.98
C LYS A 494 15.45 12.84 -11.98
N THR A 495 15.87 12.29 -13.12
CA THR A 495 16.29 10.88 -13.25
C THR A 495 17.79 10.84 -13.56
N ASP A 496 18.26 9.86 -14.33
CA ASP A 496 19.63 9.75 -14.84
C ASP A 496 19.98 10.95 -15.78
N GLU A 497 19.65 10.91 -17.07
CA GLU A 497 19.84 12.00 -18.04
C GLU A 497 18.63 12.94 -18.18
N ASN A 498 17.45 12.55 -17.69
CA ASN A 498 16.21 13.31 -17.92
C ASN A 498 15.81 14.22 -16.73
N LEU A 499 15.22 15.36 -17.09
CA LEU A 499 14.57 16.31 -16.19
C LEU A 499 13.14 16.56 -16.69
N ILE A 500 12.14 16.18 -15.88
CA ILE A 500 10.72 16.16 -16.27
C ILE A 500 10.00 17.30 -15.55
N SER A 501 9.47 18.30 -16.26
CA SER A 501 8.60 19.32 -15.66
C SER A 501 7.35 18.67 -15.04
N VAL A 502 6.94 19.08 -13.84
CA VAL A 502 5.74 18.53 -13.15
C VAL A 502 4.86 19.59 -12.49
N GLY A 503 5.02 20.87 -12.86
CA GLY A 503 4.23 21.99 -12.34
C GLY A 503 4.93 22.75 -11.21
N ASP A 504 4.20 23.66 -10.58
CA ASP A 504 4.61 24.55 -9.48
C ASP A 504 4.10 24.08 -8.11
N ASP A 505 3.02 23.29 -8.06
CA ASP A 505 2.51 22.67 -6.83
C ASP A 505 3.40 21.48 -6.36
N PRO A 506 4.00 21.52 -5.15
CA PRO A 506 4.89 20.47 -4.65
C PRO A 506 4.20 19.15 -4.32
N ILE A 507 2.89 19.17 -4.06
CA ILE A 507 2.08 18.00 -3.68
C ILE A 507 1.66 17.24 -4.94
N ILE A 508 1.31 17.96 -6.01
CA ILE A 508 1.10 17.40 -7.35
C ILE A 508 2.43 16.86 -7.91
N ALA A 509 3.52 17.64 -7.81
CA ALA A 509 4.85 17.18 -8.23
C ALA A 509 5.26 15.86 -7.54
N PHE A 510 5.05 15.76 -6.22
CA PHE A 510 5.31 14.53 -5.47
C PHE A 510 4.37 13.38 -5.84
N ASP A 511 3.10 13.64 -6.10
CA ASP A 511 2.12 12.65 -6.56
C ASP A 511 2.56 12.03 -7.89
N ILE A 512 2.99 12.85 -8.87
CA ILE A 512 3.57 12.37 -10.14
C ILE A 512 4.84 11.53 -9.89
N LEU A 513 5.72 11.93 -8.96
CA LEU A 513 6.91 11.15 -8.59
C LEU A 513 6.56 9.77 -8.03
N VAL A 514 5.59 9.68 -7.12
CA VAL A 514 5.11 8.39 -6.58
C VAL A 514 4.52 7.53 -7.71
N LYS A 515 3.76 8.13 -8.63
CA LYS A 515 3.15 7.44 -9.77
C LYS A 515 4.22 6.90 -10.74
N LEU A 516 5.26 7.67 -11.04
CA LEU A 516 6.40 7.29 -11.90
C LEU A 516 7.05 5.97 -11.44
N HIS A 517 7.35 5.84 -10.15
CA HIS A 517 7.93 4.63 -9.57
C HIS A 517 7.09 3.35 -9.80
N TYR A 518 5.78 3.46 -10.03
CA TYR A 518 4.91 2.34 -10.36
C TYR A 518 4.76 2.13 -11.87
N CYS A 519 4.67 3.20 -12.66
CA CYS A 519 4.53 3.12 -14.12
C CYS A 519 5.77 2.48 -14.78
N PHE A 520 6.96 2.73 -14.22
CA PHE A 520 8.25 2.27 -14.75
C PHE A 520 8.93 1.19 -13.86
N ASP A 521 8.21 0.65 -12.87
CA ASP A 521 8.64 -0.33 -11.83
C ASP A 521 9.98 -0.04 -11.08
N VAL A 522 10.45 1.22 -11.13
CA VAL A 522 11.66 1.68 -10.44
C VAL A 522 11.54 1.50 -8.93
N GLN A 523 12.56 0.95 -8.26
CA GLN A 523 12.59 0.86 -6.80
C GLN A 523 12.58 2.26 -6.13
N PHE A 524 12.31 2.31 -4.82
CA PHE A 524 12.43 3.55 -4.03
C PHE A 524 13.82 3.68 -3.41
N ALA A 525 14.27 4.92 -3.20
CA ALA A 525 15.52 5.22 -2.51
C ALA A 525 15.62 4.52 -1.13
N SER A 526 16.79 3.94 -0.84
CA SER A 526 16.95 2.92 0.22
C SER A 526 16.77 3.42 1.66
N ASP A 527 16.83 4.73 1.86
CA ASP A 527 16.58 5.46 3.10
C ASP A 527 15.10 5.92 3.21
N LEU A 528 14.46 6.20 2.07
CA LEU A 528 13.04 6.58 1.98
C LEU A 528 12.07 5.40 1.87
N LEU A 529 12.55 4.15 1.78
CA LEU A 529 11.71 2.94 1.71
C LEU A 529 10.55 2.89 2.73
N THR A 530 10.75 3.39 3.96
CA THR A 530 9.69 3.40 4.99
C THR A 530 8.75 4.60 4.85
N PHE A 531 9.21 5.72 4.28
CA PHE A 531 8.38 6.86 3.91
C PHE A 531 7.45 6.49 2.75
N TYR A 532 7.99 5.96 1.66
CA TYR A 532 7.17 5.51 0.53
C TYR A 532 6.19 4.41 0.93
N ASP A 533 6.58 3.42 1.73
CA ASP A 533 5.65 2.38 2.26
C ASP A 533 4.50 2.96 3.13
N PHE A 534 4.68 4.12 3.77
CA PHE A 534 3.57 4.84 4.41
C PHE A 534 2.67 5.52 3.38
N ILE A 535 3.22 6.23 2.38
CA ILE A 535 2.45 6.86 1.32
C ILE A 535 1.63 5.81 0.54
N THR A 536 2.30 4.79 0.00
CA THR A 536 1.69 3.78 -0.86
C THR A 536 0.79 2.83 -0.07
N GLY A 537 1.17 2.45 1.16
CA GLY A 537 0.44 1.47 1.96
C GLY A 537 -0.63 2.04 2.90
N CYS A 538 -0.43 3.21 3.50
CA CYS A 538 -1.40 3.84 4.41
C CYS A 538 -2.26 4.94 3.76
N ILE A 539 -1.78 5.61 2.71
CA ILE A 539 -2.57 6.63 2.00
C ILE A 539 -3.23 6.02 0.77
N MET A 540 -2.46 5.48 -0.18
CA MET A 540 -2.97 5.03 -1.48
C MET A 540 -3.57 3.60 -1.46
N GLY A 541 -3.11 2.73 -0.57
CA GLY A 541 -3.58 1.34 -0.45
C GLY A 541 -3.00 0.36 -1.49
N LEU A 542 -1.86 0.69 -2.10
CA LEU A 542 -1.19 -0.08 -3.17
C LEU A 542 -0.41 -1.31 -2.67
N ASN A 543 -0.21 -1.41 -1.35
CA ASN A 543 0.43 -2.55 -0.69
C ASN A 543 -0.04 -2.64 0.77
N ILE A 544 0.29 -3.76 1.44
CA ILE A 544 0.14 -3.85 2.90
C ILE A 544 1.30 -3.06 3.55
N PRO A 545 1.05 -1.98 4.30
CA PRO A 545 2.09 -1.18 4.92
C PRO A 545 2.80 -1.93 6.06
N GLY A 546 4.09 -1.64 6.25
CA GLY A 546 4.92 -2.22 7.31
C GLY A 546 4.52 -1.81 8.73
N ALA A 547 5.01 -2.55 9.74
CA ALA A 547 4.64 -2.36 11.15
C ALA A 547 4.88 -0.93 11.67
N SER A 548 5.96 -0.28 11.25
CA SER A 548 6.26 1.12 11.57
C SER A 548 5.20 2.08 11.02
N CYS A 549 4.79 1.86 9.78
CA CYS A 549 3.85 2.70 9.05
C CYS A 549 2.43 2.54 9.62
N ARG A 550 1.99 1.28 9.85
CA ARG A 550 0.74 0.96 10.58
C ARG A 550 0.67 1.63 11.95
N ALA A 551 1.78 1.61 12.70
CA ALA A 551 1.84 2.21 14.02
C ALA A 551 1.83 3.74 14.00
N LEU A 552 2.49 4.39 13.03
CA LEU A 552 2.39 5.85 12.84
C LEU A 552 0.97 6.23 12.39
N HIS A 553 0.38 5.51 11.43
CA HIS A 553 -0.99 5.76 10.97
C HIS A 553 -1.98 5.70 12.15
N THR A 554 -1.92 4.62 12.96
CA THR A 554 -2.73 4.47 14.18
C THR A 554 -2.49 5.62 15.16
N THR A 555 -1.24 6.03 15.35
CA THR A 555 -0.86 7.18 16.20
C THR A 555 -1.49 8.49 15.71
N LEU A 556 -1.55 8.71 14.40
CA LEU A 556 -2.17 9.89 13.79
C LEU A 556 -3.71 9.83 13.85
N CYS A 557 -4.33 8.67 13.64
CA CYS A 557 -5.79 8.51 13.76
C CYS A 557 -6.31 8.89 15.15
N ASN A 558 -5.53 8.64 16.20
CA ASN A 558 -5.87 9.01 17.58
C ASN A 558 -5.74 10.52 17.88
N ILE A 559 -5.29 11.33 16.92
CA ILE A 559 -5.18 12.78 17.07
C ILE A 559 -6.53 13.42 16.73
N THR A 560 -7.24 13.84 17.77
CA THR A 560 -8.29 14.86 17.67
C THR A 560 -7.67 16.15 17.14
N LEU A 561 -8.22 16.69 16.06
CA LEU A 561 -7.84 18.00 15.51
C LEU A 561 -8.45 19.13 16.36
#